data_AF-X1I1R6-F1
#
_entry.id   AF-X1I1R6-F1
#
_cell.length_a   1.000
_cell.length_b   1.000
_cell.length_c   1.000
_cell.angle_alpha   90.00
_cell.angle_beta   90.00
_cell.angle_gamma   90.00
#
_symmetry.space_group_name_H-M   'P 1'
#
loop_
_entity.id
_entity.type
_entity.pdbx_description
1 polymer ?
#
loop_
_entity_poly.entity_id
_entity_poly.type
_entity_poly.pdbx_seq_one_letter_code
_entity_poly.pdbx_strand_id
1 'polypeptide(L)'
;MAIEHNYAPDYAVAPGEILEEMLDVRGISKGDLAERCGLTPKTISLITTKKAPVTPETAIQLERVLGMSANVWNNIEANYRLFRAKEQDYGELKKHKDWLNGFPIKEMIRRRWVNKGSNLAENVALLLNFFGIGSVASWEEKYG
;
A
#
# COMPACT_ATOMS: atom_id res chain seq x y z
N MET A 1 9.56 -25.91 -12.73
CA MET A 1 9.08 -25.03 -11.65
C MET A 1 9.45 -23.62 -12.08
N ALA A 2 8.47 -22.81 -12.50
CA ALA A 2 8.74 -21.45 -12.95
C ALA A 2 9.15 -20.61 -11.73
N ILE A 3 10.25 -19.87 -11.85
CA ILE A 3 10.62 -18.89 -10.84
C ILE A 3 9.63 -17.73 -11.01
N GLU A 4 8.61 -17.69 -10.15
CA GLU A 4 7.74 -16.51 -10.03
C GLU A 4 8.60 -15.38 -9.48
N HIS A 5 9.11 -14.54 -10.36
CA HIS A 5 9.65 -13.24 -9.98
C HIS A 5 8.47 -12.32 -9.65
N ASN A 6 7.97 -12.42 -8.41
CA ASN A 6 6.95 -11.51 -7.92
C ASN A 6 7.58 -10.10 -7.83
N TYR A 7 7.23 -9.22 -8.77
CA TYR A 7 7.64 -7.82 -8.75
C TYR A 7 6.97 -7.14 -7.56
N ALA A 8 7.69 -7.02 -6.45
CA ALA A 8 7.24 -6.40 -5.20
C ALA A 8 8.23 -5.28 -4.83
N PRO A 9 8.13 -4.10 -5.46
CA PRO A 9 8.99 -2.97 -5.13
C PRO A 9 8.77 -2.57 -3.67
N ASP A 10 9.86 -2.17 -3.02
CA ASP A 10 9.88 -1.62 -1.66
C ASP A 10 9.50 -0.13 -1.62
N TYR A 11 8.97 0.39 -2.72
CA TYR A 11 8.44 1.73 -2.85
C TYR A 11 7.21 1.73 -3.76
N ALA A 12 6.33 2.70 -3.55
CA ALA A 12 5.24 3.01 -4.46
C ALA A 12 5.17 4.51 -4.69
N VAL A 13 5.05 4.91 -5.95
CA VAL A 13 4.91 6.31 -6.33
C VAL A 13 3.46 6.73 -6.11
N ALA A 14 3.23 7.85 -5.41
CA ALA A 14 1.89 8.37 -5.28
C ALA A 14 1.42 8.93 -6.63
N PRO A 15 0.16 8.72 -7.05
CA PRO A 15 -0.32 9.30 -8.31
C PRO A 15 -0.28 10.83 -8.31
N GLY A 16 -0.31 11.47 -7.14
CA GLY A 16 -0.07 12.91 -7.02
C GLY A 16 1.29 13.38 -7.55
N GLU A 17 2.35 12.58 -7.38
CA GLU A 17 3.70 12.89 -7.86
C GLU A 17 3.77 12.80 -9.40
N ILE A 18 3.18 11.72 -9.95
CA ILE A 18 3.04 11.52 -11.40
C ILE A 18 2.21 12.64 -12.04
N LEU A 19 1.19 13.10 -11.32
CA LEU A 19 0.35 14.21 -11.75
C LEU A 19 1.15 15.53 -11.80
N GLU A 20 1.94 15.83 -10.78
CA GLU A 20 2.80 17.03 -10.77
C GLU A 20 3.80 17.03 -11.92
N GLU A 21 4.48 15.90 -12.14
CA GLU A 21 5.45 15.77 -13.24
C GLU A 21 4.78 15.98 -14.61
N MET A 22 3.60 15.40 -14.83
CA MET A 22 2.86 15.60 -16.08
C MET A 22 2.40 17.05 -16.28
N LEU A 23 2.05 17.76 -15.21
CA LEU A 23 1.68 19.16 -15.27
C LEU A 23 2.87 20.05 -15.63
N ASP A 24 4.02 19.79 -15.01
CA ASP A 24 5.27 20.51 -15.27
C ASP A 24 5.73 20.32 -16.72
N VAL A 25 5.74 19.08 -17.22
CA VAL A 25 6.11 18.77 -18.62
C VAL A 25 5.20 19.46 -19.64
N ARG A 26 3.91 19.64 -19.30
CA ARG A 26 2.92 20.26 -20.20
C ARG A 26 2.78 21.76 -20.03
N GLY A 27 3.40 22.35 -19.01
CA GLY A 27 3.21 23.75 -18.65
C GLY A 27 1.76 24.08 -18.23
N ILE A 28 1.03 23.11 -17.67
CA ILE A 28 -0.36 23.27 -17.24
C ILE A 28 -0.38 23.53 -15.74
N SER A 29 -1.09 24.57 -15.30
CA SER A 29 -1.26 24.83 -13.86
C SER A 29 -2.27 23.86 -13.22
N LYS A 30 -2.17 23.64 -11.91
CA LYS A 30 -3.18 22.86 -11.16
C LYS A 30 -4.60 23.44 -11.30
N GLY A 31 -4.72 24.75 -11.46
CA GLY A 31 -6.01 25.44 -11.68
C GLY A 31 -6.60 25.14 -13.06
N ASP A 32 -5.78 25.24 -14.11
CA ASP A 32 -6.17 24.89 -15.48
C ASP A 32 -6.55 23.41 -15.59
N LEU A 33 -5.79 22.50 -14.95
CA LEU A 33 -6.18 21.09 -14.89
C LEU A 33 -7.54 20.90 -14.20
N ALA A 34 -7.77 21.56 -13.07
CA ALA A 34 -9.02 21.46 -12.34
C ALA A 34 -10.21 21.88 -13.21
N GLU A 35 -10.10 23.00 -13.92
CA GLU A 35 -11.10 23.48 -14.85
C GLU A 35 -11.37 22.46 -15.97
N ARG A 36 -10.31 21.92 -16.61
CA ARG A 36 -10.44 20.93 -17.69
C ARG A 36 -11.07 19.61 -17.24
N CYS A 37 -10.81 19.20 -15.99
CA CYS A 37 -11.39 17.97 -15.41
C CYS A 37 -12.81 18.18 -14.86
N GLY A 38 -13.29 19.42 -14.75
CA GLY A 38 -14.54 19.73 -14.04
C GLY A 38 -14.42 19.49 -12.52
N LEU A 39 -13.24 19.68 -11.96
CA LEU A 39 -12.92 19.51 -10.54
C LEU A 39 -12.58 20.85 -9.88
N THR A 40 -12.50 20.84 -8.56
CA THR A 40 -12.00 22.02 -7.83
C THR A 40 -10.47 22.03 -7.79
N PRO A 41 -9.80 23.20 -7.80
CA PRO A 41 -8.36 23.29 -7.58
C PRO A 41 -7.93 22.65 -6.24
N LYS A 42 -8.82 22.70 -5.23
CA LYS A 42 -8.62 22.02 -3.94
C LYS A 42 -8.51 20.50 -4.11
N THR A 43 -9.34 19.89 -4.95
CA THR A 43 -9.28 18.45 -5.25
C THR A 43 -7.91 18.07 -5.84
N ILE A 44 -7.46 18.78 -6.86
CA ILE A 44 -6.15 18.55 -7.48
C ILE A 44 -5.01 18.76 -6.47
N SER A 45 -5.10 19.80 -5.63
CA SER A 45 -4.13 20.06 -4.57
C SER A 45 -4.07 18.92 -3.54
N LEU A 46 -5.22 18.36 -3.14
CA LEU A 46 -5.27 17.23 -2.22
C LEU A 46 -4.70 15.95 -2.83
N ILE A 47 -4.93 15.71 -4.13
CA ILE A 47 -4.33 14.56 -4.85
C ILE A 47 -2.81 14.70 -4.89
N THR A 48 -2.32 15.86 -5.34
CA THR A 48 -0.87 16.13 -5.43
C THR A 48 -0.16 16.08 -4.07
N THR A 49 -0.84 16.49 -2.99
CA THR A 49 -0.31 16.39 -1.61
C THR A 49 -0.59 15.06 -0.92
N LYS A 50 -1.02 14.02 -1.65
CA LYS A 50 -1.28 12.65 -1.15
C LYS A 50 -2.40 12.57 -0.09
N LYS A 51 -3.23 13.61 0.03
CA LYS A 51 -4.33 13.73 1.00
C LYS A 51 -5.67 13.26 0.45
N ALA A 52 -5.81 13.13 -0.86
CA ALA A 52 -6.98 12.56 -1.51
C ALA A 52 -6.57 11.49 -2.54
N PRO A 53 -7.37 10.42 -2.70
CA PRO A 53 -7.19 9.46 -3.77
C PRO A 53 -7.41 10.05 -5.15
N VAL A 54 -6.80 9.43 -6.15
CA VAL A 54 -7.39 9.41 -7.49
C VAL A 54 -8.51 8.36 -7.49
N THR A 55 -9.76 8.81 -7.57
CA THR A 55 -10.91 7.89 -7.71
C THR A 55 -11.05 7.42 -9.16
N PRO A 56 -11.81 6.33 -9.44
CA PRO A 56 -12.08 5.92 -10.82
C PRO A 56 -12.69 7.03 -11.70
N GLU A 57 -13.58 7.84 -11.14
CA GLU A 57 -14.19 8.98 -11.83
C GLU A 57 -13.15 10.06 -12.15
N THR A 58 -12.28 10.35 -11.19
CA THR A 58 -11.15 11.27 -11.36
C THR A 58 -10.18 10.75 -12.41
N ALA A 59 -9.89 9.45 -12.41
CA ALA A 59 -9.01 8.80 -13.38
C ALA A 59 -9.55 8.93 -14.81
N ILE A 60 -10.86 8.81 -15.03
CA ILE A 60 -11.50 9.03 -16.34
C ILE A 60 -11.35 10.49 -16.79
N GLN A 61 -11.49 11.45 -15.88
CA GLN A 61 -11.29 12.87 -16.20
C GLN A 61 -9.83 13.15 -16.55
N LEU A 62 -8.89 12.63 -15.76
CA LEU A 62 -7.46 12.73 -16.02
C LEU A 62 -7.08 12.05 -17.34
N GLU A 63 -7.66 10.91 -17.70
CA GLU A 63 -7.43 10.28 -18.99
C GLU A 63 -7.80 11.19 -20.16
N ARG A 64 -8.95 11.86 -20.08
CA ARG A 64 -9.41 12.76 -21.15
C ARG A 64 -8.50 13.98 -21.32
N VAL A 65 -7.94 14.50 -20.24
CA VAL A 65 -7.09 15.71 -20.26
C VAL A 65 -5.61 15.37 -20.49
N LEU A 66 -5.14 14.29 -19.88
CA LEU A 66 -3.73 13.90 -19.83
C LEU A 66 -3.37 12.74 -20.75
N GLY A 67 -4.35 12.04 -21.32
CA GLY A 67 -4.12 10.94 -22.27
C GLY A 67 -3.54 9.66 -21.67
N MET A 68 -3.20 9.64 -20.38
CA MET A 68 -2.84 8.42 -19.65
C MET A 68 -4.12 7.70 -19.22
N SER A 69 -4.22 6.40 -19.51
CA SER A 69 -5.46 5.66 -19.26
C SER A 69 -5.86 5.64 -17.78
N ALA A 70 -7.16 5.66 -17.53
CA ALA A 70 -7.76 5.60 -16.21
C ALA A 70 -7.35 4.31 -15.47
N ASN A 71 -7.15 3.22 -16.20
CA ASN A 71 -6.61 1.97 -15.64
C ASN A 71 -5.20 2.15 -15.08
N VAL A 72 -4.33 2.88 -15.77
CA VAL A 72 -2.97 3.17 -15.26
C VAL A 72 -3.05 4.00 -13.98
N TRP A 73 -3.88 5.05 -13.96
CA TRP A 73 -4.13 5.86 -12.77
C TRP A 73 -4.60 5.04 -11.57
N ASN A 74 -5.63 4.21 -11.79
CA ASN A 74 -6.18 3.34 -10.75
C ASN A 74 -5.15 2.32 -10.23
N ASN A 75 -4.32 1.78 -11.11
CA ASN A 75 -3.26 0.85 -10.71
C ASN A 75 -2.18 1.53 -9.87
N ILE A 76 -1.76 2.74 -10.24
CA ILE A 76 -0.80 3.54 -9.45
C ILE A 76 -1.38 3.81 -8.06
N GLU A 77 -2.64 4.25 -7.99
CA GLU A 77 -3.33 4.54 -6.73
C GLU A 77 -3.46 3.29 -5.85
N ALA A 78 -3.91 2.17 -6.42
CA ALA A 78 -4.08 0.92 -5.70
C ALA A 78 -2.74 0.42 -5.13
N ASN A 79 -1.67 0.46 -5.94
CA ASN A 79 -0.33 0.07 -5.51
C ASN A 79 0.19 0.97 -4.40
N TYR A 80 0.02 2.29 -4.52
CA TYR A 80 0.41 3.25 -3.50
C TYR A 80 -0.33 3.01 -2.18
N ARG A 81 -1.66 2.85 -2.21
CA ARG A 81 -2.46 2.58 -1.01
C ARG A 81 -2.07 1.26 -0.35
N LEU A 82 -1.89 0.20 -1.13
CA LEU A 82 -1.47 -1.10 -0.62
C LEU A 82 -0.09 -1.00 0.04
N PHE A 83 0.86 -0.30 -0.58
CA PHE A 83 2.18 -0.08 -0.01
C PHE A 83 2.09 0.62 1.34
N ARG A 84 1.34 1.73 1.43
CA ARG A 84 1.14 2.47 2.70
C ARG A 84 0.46 1.63 3.77
N ALA A 85 -0.53 0.82 3.40
CA ALA A 85 -1.21 -0.08 4.32
C ALA A 85 -0.25 -1.15 4.86
N LYS A 86 0.60 -1.73 4.00
CA LYS A 86 1.63 -2.69 4.41
C LYS A 86 2.68 -2.06 5.31
N GLU A 87 3.14 -0.84 5.03
CA GLU A 87 4.07 -0.12 5.90
C GLU A 87 3.49 0.08 7.31
N GLN A 88 2.22 0.49 7.38
CA GLN A 88 1.53 0.70 8.65
C GLN A 88 1.36 -0.63 9.41
N ASP A 89 0.84 -1.67 8.75
CA ASP A 89 0.67 -3.01 9.31
C ASP A 89 2.01 -3.53 9.87
N TYR A 90 3.07 -3.47 9.07
CA TYR A 90 4.41 -3.87 9.48
C TYR A 90 4.93 -3.08 10.70
N GLY A 91 4.61 -1.78 10.77
CA GLY A 91 4.89 -0.94 11.94
C GLY A 91 4.17 -1.39 13.21
N GLU A 92 2.92 -1.83 13.09
CA GLU A 92 2.14 -2.39 14.20
C GLU A 92 2.69 -3.74 14.65
N LEU A 93 3.02 -4.65 13.71
CA LEU A 93 3.57 -5.97 14.03
C LEU A 93 4.86 -5.91 14.86
N LYS A 94 5.69 -4.88 14.66
CA LYS A 94 6.91 -4.66 15.47
C LYS A 94 6.64 -4.46 16.95
N LYS A 95 5.43 -4.07 17.34
CA LYS A 95 5.07 -3.79 18.73
C LYS A 95 4.77 -5.08 19.52
N HIS A 96 4.50 -6.19 18.84
CA HIS A 96 4.03 -7.44 19.47
C HIS A 96 5.16 -8.42 19.82
N LYS A 97 6.27 -7.91 20.36
CA LYS A 97 7.40 -8.74 20.78
C LYS A 97 7.02 -9.72 21.89
N ASP A 98 6.26 -9.27 22.87
CA ASP A 98 5.93 -10.08 24.03
C ASP A 98 4.95 -11.19 23.69
N TRP A 99 3.99 -10.91 22.80
CA TRP A 99 3.13 -11.93 22.21
C TRP A 99 3.94 -13.02 21.51
N LEU A 100 4.92 -12.64 20.67
CA LEU A 100 5.80 -13.61 19.99
C LEU A 100 6.56 -14.52 20.98
N ASN A 101 7.00 -13.98 22.11
CA ASN A 101 7.74 -14.76 23.13
C ASN A 101 6.89 -15.85 23.79
N GLY A 102 5.56 -15.77 23.71
CA GLY A 102 4.64 -16.81 24.18
C GLY A 102 4.66 -18.10 23.36
N PHE A 103 5.32 -18.09 22.20
CA PHE A 103 5.33 -19.23 21.27
C PHE A 103 6.74 -19.80 21.06
N PRO A 104 6.88 -21.13 20.89
CA PRO A 104 8.16 -21.78 20.63
C PRO A 104 8.60 -21.61 19.17
N ILE A 105 8.75 -20.37 18.68
CA ILE A 105 8.98 -20.05 17.27
C ILE A 105 10.20 -20.77 16.68
N LYS A 106 11.28 -20.91 17.46
CA LYS A 106 12.50 -21.63 17.05
C LYS A 106 12.21 -23.09 16.72
N GLU A 107 11.37 -23.74 17.52
CA GLU A 107 10.99 -25.14 17.30
C GLU A 107 10.04 -25.28 16.12
N MET A 108 9.10 -24.35 15.96
CA MET A 108 8.19 -24.31 14.81
C MET A 108 8.96 -24.15 13.49
N ILE A 109 9.98 -23.29 13.46
CA ILE A 109 10.90 -23.13 12.31
C ILE A 109 11.69 -24.42 12.09
N ARG A 110 12.26 -25.01 13.15
CA ARG A 110 13.04 -26.26 13.07
C ARG A 110 12.22 -27.42 12.50
N ARG A 111 10.94 -27.51 12.87
CA ARG A 111 9.97 -28.50 12.38
C ARG A 111 9.35 -28.14 11.03
N ARG A 112 9.69 -26.98 10.45
CA ARG A 112 9.13 -26.45 9.19
C ARG A 112 7.62 -26.24 9.22
N TRP A 113 7.06 -25.92 10.38
CA TRP A 113 5.65 -25.52 10.50
C TRP A 113 5.45 -24.08 10.04
N VAL A 114 6.48 -23.25 10.21
CA VAL A 114 6.54 -21.88 9.71
C VAL A 114 7.91 -21.64 9.06
N ASN A 115 7.95 -20.71 8.11
CA ASN A 115 9.21 -20.24 7.53
C ASN A 115 9.98 -19.37 8.54
N LYS A 116 11.27 -19.14 8.31
CA LYS A 116 12.08 -18.23 9.13
C LYS A 116 11.88 -16.79 8.66
N GLY A 117 11.39 -15.92 9.53
CA GLY A 117 11.34 -14.47 9.30
C GLY A 117 12.73 -13.83 9.49
N SER A 118 12.99 -12.77 8.73
CA SER A 118 14.24 -11.99 8.80
C SER A 118 14.31 -11.08 10.02
N ASN A 119 13.16 -10.72 10.60
CA ASN A 119 13.04 -9.79 11.72
C ASN A 119 11.81 -10.09 12.59
N LEU A 120 11.61 -9.27 13.63
CA LEU A 120 10.50 -9.43 14.58
C LEU A 120 9.12 -9.41 13.90
N ALA A 121 8.83 -8.39 13.11
CA ALA A 121 7.53 -8.22 12.48
C ALA A 121 7.20 -9.36 11.52
N GLU A 122 8.18 -9.82 10.74
CA GLU A 122 7.99 -11.00 9.89
C GLU A 122 7.67 -12.26 10.70
N ASN A 123 8.32 -12.48 11.85
CA ASN A 123 8.00 -13.63 12.70
C ASN A 123 6.60 -13.53 13.32
N VAL A 124 6.16 -12.33 13.70
CA VAL A 124 4.76 -12.10 14.15
C VAL A 124 3.79 -12.42 13.01
N ALA A 125 4.02 -11.87 11.80
CA ALA A 125 3.21 -12.14 10.62
C ALA A 125 3.12 -13.64 10.29
N LEU A 126 4.24 -14.36 10.40
CA LEU A 126 4.28 -15.81 10.17
C LEU A 126 3.40 -16.58 11.15
N LEU A 127 3.36 -16.19 12.42
CA LEU A 127 2.45 -16.79 13.39
C LEU A 127 0.99 -16.46 13.09
N LEU A 128 0.68 -15.20 12.77
CA LEU A 128 -0.68 -14.80 12.38
C LEU A 128 -1.18 -15.62 11.18
N ASN A 129 -0.33 -15.81 10.16
CA ASN A 129 -0.60 -16.66 9.01
C ASN A 129 -0.77 -18.14 9.40
N PHE A 130 0.09 -18.66 10.28
CA PHE A 130 0.00 -20.04 10.77
C PHE A 130 -1.32 -20.31 11.50
N PHE A 131 -1.77 -19.36 12.32
CA PHE A 131 -3.06 -19.45 13.03
C PHE A 131 -4.26 -19.07 12.16
N GLY A 132 -4.05 -18.52 10.96
CA GLY A 132 -5.11 -18.04 10.08
C GLY A 132 -5.91 -16.87 10.67
N ILE A 133 -5.22 -15.94 11.34
CA ILE A 133 -5.85 -14.82 12.06
C ILE A 133 -5.28 -13.47 11.62
N GLY A 134 -6.14 -12.46 11.55
CA GLY A 134 -5.79 -11.17 10.93
C GLY A 134 -4.98 -10.21 11.81
N SER A 135 -4.94 -10.42 13.12
CA SER A 135 -4.20 -9.56 14.05
C SER A 135 -3.91 -10.25 15.38
N VAL A 136 -2.96 -9.70 16.15
CA VAL A 136 -2.67 -10.16 17.51
C VAL A 136 -3.87 -9.95 18.44
N ALA A 137 -4.54 -8.80 18.34
CA ALA A 137 -5.74 -8.51 19.12
C ALA A 137 -6.87 -9.53 18.86
N SER A 138 -7.09 -9.90 17.59
CA SER A 138 -8.06 -10.94 17.24
C SER A 138 -7.66 -12.31 17.80
N TRP A 139 -6.36 -12.61 17.88
CA TRP A 139 -5.88 -13.84 18.51
C TRP A 139 -6.14 -13.86 20.00
N GLU A 140 -5.87 -12.75 20.70
CA GLU A 140 -6.14 -12.60 22.13
C GLU A 140 -7.64 -12.71 22.44
N GLU A 141 -8.50 -12.12 21.61
CA GLU A 141 -9.95 -12.25 21.79
C GLU A 141 -10.45 -13.70 21.63
N LYS A 142 -9.84 -14.45 20.69
CA LYS A 142 -10.30 -15.79 20.35
C LYS A 142 -9.68 -16.89 21.21
N TYR A 143 -8.45 -16.71 21.68
CA TYR A 143 -7.64 -17.74 22.33
C TYR A 143 -6.93 -17.29 23.61
N GLY A 144 -6.99 -16.01 23.96
CA GLY A 144 -6.35 -15.42 25.14
C GLY A 144 -7.08 -15.64 26.45
#